data_AF-A0A511TCN3-F1
#
_entry.id   AF-A0A511TCN3-F1
#
_cell.length_a   1.000
_cell.length_b   1.000
_cell.length_c   1.000
_cell.angle_alpha   90.00
_cell.angle_beta   90.00
_cell.angle_gamma   90.00
#
_symmetry.space_group_name_H-M   'P 1'
#
loop_
_entity.id
_entity.type
_entity.pdbx_description
1 polymer ?
#
loop_
_entity_poly.entity_id
_entity_poly.type
_entity_poly.pdbx_seq_one_letter_code
_entity_poly.pdbx_strand_id
1 'polypeptide(L)'
;MTGLAVVMSVAASVRKKWSARRPEGRDAPVVELLYELVERPLFDMAATLDPVELRGAVPEAEAPELRALLESMLDLTVALGGRGVLAEFALDGEVRCFLWEGRNRALPVPHEDLRVETDFLTLQRQLREEVLRYEPPEPEVGTLRCSCGAPVARDDETCRACKRDFTAPLGIESRPEDPELLRPLRVRLMELNVRLPDKDVFRANVFRPSNAFEMLTLEELLPEAGLELTEPGELRRRVELLEEVEQWPKRYRLPGVPANSAFASWCDALAALKKPAVSKVLELLAREQEHRFKEIAGIVPDSPGWHAAGELSHSSLPILFEYKQEQILDALDFVRRFAGAQVALSERFLGVLLRIAPERVLAKERKPHWT
;
A
#
# COMPACT_ATOMS: atom_id res chain seq x y z
N MET A 1 -24.41 7.49 1.29
CA MET A 1 -24.97 6.17 0.90
C MET A 1 -25.64 6.33 -0.45
N THR A 2 -25.41 5.38 -1.36
CA THR A 2 -25.98 5.35 -2.71
C THR A 2 -27.00 4.23 -2.80
N GLY A 3 -28.16 4.50 -3.37
CA GLY A 3 -29.16 3.49 -3.68
C GLY A 3 -28.92 2.88 -5.06
N LEU A 4 -28.98 1.55 -5.13
CA LEU A 4 -28.92 0.77 -6.36
C LEU A 4 -30.13 -0.15 -6.42
N ALA A 5 -30.82 -0.17 -7.54
CA ALA A 5 -31.89 -1.13 -7.79
C ALA A 5 -31.80 -1.67 -9.21
N VAL A 6 -31.98 -2.98 -9.38
CA VAL A 6 -31.95 -3.63 -10.67
C VAL A 6 -33.14 -4.58 -10.83
N VAL A 7 -33.72 -4.57 -12.02
CA VAL A 7 -34.81 -5.46 -12.41
C VAL A 7 -34.39 -6.20 -13.66
N MET A 8 -34.39 -7.53 -13.60
CA MET A 8 -33.96 -8.41 -14.69
C MET A 8 -35.07 -9.39 -15.05
N SER A 9 -35.52 -9.34 -16.29
CA SER A 9 -36.50 -10.28 -16.83
C SER A 9 -35.82 -11.27 -17.76
N VAL A 10 -35.91 -12.55 -17.43
CA VAL A 10 -35.32 -13.65 -18.20
C VAL A 10 -36.38 -14.71 -18.45
N ALA A 11 -36.64 -15.01 -19.72
CA ALA A 11 -37.61 -16.02 -20.11
C ALA A 11 -37.38 -17.35 -19.39
N ALA A 12 -38.46 -17.97 -18.90
CA ALA A 12 -38.41 -19.19 -18.09
C ALA A 12 -37.60 -20.33 -18.75
N SER A 13 -37.64 -20.42 -20.09
CA SER A 13 -36.91 -21.43 -20.87
C SER A 13 -35.38 -21.32 -20.79
N VAL A 14 -34.82 -20.14 -20.51
CA VAL A 14 -33.38 -19.90 -20.42
C VAL A 14 -32.89 -19.56 -19.00
N ARG A 15 -33.80 -19.45 -18.03
CA ARG A 15 -33.47 -19.03 -16.66
C ARG A 15 -32.45 -19.93 -15.96
N LYS A 16 -32.62 -21.25 -16.03
CA LYS A 16 -31.66 -22.22 -15.45
C LYS A 16 -30.26 -22.07 -16.05
N LYS A 17 -30.18 -21.69 -17.33
CA LYS A 17 -28.92 -21.43 -18.03
C LYS A 17 -28.33 -20.08 -17.65
N TRP A 18 -29.17 -19.06 -17.48
CA TRP A 18 -28.76 -17.74 -17.01
C TRP A 18 -28.18 -17.81 -15.60
N SER A 19 -28.89 -18.46 -14.66
CA SER A 19 -28.47 -18.57 -13.25
C SER A 19 -27.16 -19.33 -13.06
N ALA A 20 -26.87 -20.31 -13.93
CA ALA A 20 -25.64 -21.10 -13.89
C ALA A 20 -24.46 -20.49 -14.67
N ARG A 21 -24.67 -19.38 -15.39
CA ARG A 21 -23.60 -18.72 -16.16
C ARG A 21 -22.85 -17.72 -15.30
N ARG A 22 -21.59 -17.50 -15.68
CA ARG A 22 -20.70 -16.49 -15.09
C ARG A 22 -20.83 -15.20 -15.89
N PRO A 23 -21.14 -14.06 -15.25
CA PRO A 23 -21.01 -12.75 -15.86
C PRO A 23 -19.57 -12.46 -16.27
N GLU A 24 -19.38 -11.54 -17.21
CA GLU A 24 -18.05 -11.15 -17.67
C GLU A 24 -17.22 -10.57 -16.50
N GLY A 25 -15.97 -11.01 -16.38
CA GLY A 25 -15.06 -10.59 -15.32
C GLY A 25 -15.36 -11.14 -13.93
N ARG A 26 -16.23 -12.15 -13.80
CA ARG A 26 -16.59 -12.77 -12.50
C ARG A 26 -16.32 -14.27 -12.49
N ASP A 27 -15.81 -14.77 -11.35
CA ASP A 27 -15.46 -16.18 -11.17
C ASP A 27 -16.65 -17.05 -10.73
N ALA A 28 -17.67 -16.43 -10.13
CA ALA A 28 -18.87 -17.09 -9.63
C ALA A 28 -20.06 -17.02 -10.62
N PRO A 29 -20.96 -18.02 -10.62
CA PRO A 29 -22.19 -17.98 -11.39
C PRO A 29 -23.19 -16.96 -10.82
N VAL A 30 -24.12 -16.48 -11.66
CA VAL A 30 -25.17 -15.50 -11.27
C VAL A 30 -25.89 -15.91 -9.98
N VAL A 31 -26.26 -17.17 -9.83
CA VAL A 31 -26.99 -17.63 -8.63
C VAL A 31 -26.20 -17.43 -7.34
N GLU A 32 -24.88 -17.67 -7.35
CA GLU A 32 -24.03 -17.46 -6.17
C GLU A 32 -23.87 -15.97 -5.89
N LEU A 33 -23.67 -15.16 -6.93
CA LEU A 33 -23.59 -13.69 -6.83
C LEU A 33 -24.88 -13.07 -6.27
N LEU A 34 -26.05 -13.60 -6.64
CA LEU A 34 -27.33 -13.15 -6.09
C LEU A 34 -27.44 -13.45 -4.59
N TYR A 35 -26.99 -14.63 -4.14
CA TYR A 35 -26.98 -14.96 -2.72
C TYR A 35 -25.99 -14.07 -1.94
N GLU A 36 -24.78 -13.84 -2.47
CA GLU A 36 -23.81 -12.93 -1.86
C GLU A 36 -24.36 -11.50 -1.72
N LEU A 37 -25.15 -11.03 -2.69
CA LEU A 37 -25.79 -9.71 -2.64
C LEU A 37 -26.88 -9.64 -1.57
N VAL A 38 -27.67 -10.70 -1.38
CA VAL A 38 -28.74 -10.76 -0.36
C VAL A 38 -28.18 -10.91 1.06
N GLU A 39 -26.97 -11.46 1.21
CA GLU A 39 -26.28 -11.49 2.51
C GLU A 39 -25.78 -10.10 2.96
N ARG A 40 -25.74 -9.11 2.05
CA ARG A 40 -25.32 -7.75 2.41
C ARG A 40 -26.42 -7.03 3.19
N PRO A 41 -26.06 -6.22 4.20
CA PRO A 41 -27.03 -5.40 4.90
C PRO A 41 -27.67 -4.40 3.93
N LEU A 42 -28.96 -4.12 4.15
CA LEU A 42 -29.74 -3.18 3.33
C LEU A 42 -29.84 -3.57 1.85
N PHE A 43 -29.62 -4.84 1.50
CA PHE A 43 -30.00 -5.40 0.21
C PHE A 43 -31.16 -6.38 0.38
N ASP A 44 -32.12 -6.27 -0.52
CA ASP A 44 -33.31 -7.12 -0.56
C ASP A 44 -33.54 -7.62 -1.99
N MET A 45 -34.09 -8.83 -2.09
CA MET A 45 -34.52 -9.45 -3.33
C MET A 45 -36.02 -9.76 -3.23
N ALA A 46 -36.84 -8.95 -3.88
CA ALA A 46 -38.29 -9.01 -3.73
C ALA A 46 -38.92 -10.23 -4.44
N ALA A 47 -38.28 -10.80 -5.47
CA ALA A 47 -38.82 -11.94 -6.21
C ALA A 47 -37.73 -12.87 -6.78
N THR A 48 -37.80 -14.16 -6.44
CA THR A 48 -36.96 -15.23 -7.02
C THR A 48 -37.49 -15.76 -8.36
N LEU A 49 -38.68 -15.31 -8.78
CA LEU A 49 -39.49 -16.03 -9.77
C LEU A 49 -39.78 -15.29 -11.08
N ASP A 50 -39.26 -14.06 -11.28
CA ASP A 50 -39.32 -13.20 -12.50
C ASP A 50 -40.40 -12.10 -12.47
N PRO A 51 -40.00 -10.82 -12.62
CA PRO A 51 -38.61 -10.35 -12.74
C PRO A 51 -37.80 -10.58 -11.46
N VAL A 52 -36.49 -10.74 -11.60
CA VAL A 52 -35.56 -10.70 -10.46
C VAL A 52 -35.36 -9.23 -10.14
N GLU A 53 -35.87 -8.80 -8.99
CA GLU A 53 -35.72 -7.43 -8.49
C GLU A 53 -34.78 -7.44 -7.29
N LEU A 54 -33.65 -6.75 -7.42
CA LEU A 54 -32.71 -6.50 -6.35
C LEU A 54 -32.70 -5.00 -6.06
N ARG A 55 -32.65 -4.65 -4.78
CA ARG A 55 -32.60 -3.27 -4.35
C ARG A 55 -31.75 -3.17 -3.10
N GLY A 56 -30.99 -2.11 -2.97
CA GLY A 56 -30.26 -1.86 -1.73
C GLY A 56 -29.57 -0.52 -1.64
N ALA A 57 -29.11 -0.21 -0.43
CA ALA A 57 -28.35 0.99 -0.12
C ALA A 57 -26.93 0.64 0.32
N VAL A 58 -25.94 1.32 -0.28
CA VAL A 58 -24.52 0.98 -0.12
C VAL A 58 -23.65 2.18 0.22
N PRO A 59 -22.49 1.97 0.86
CA PRO A 59 -21.48 3.01 0.99
C PRO A 59 -21.07 3.55 -0.38
N GLU A 60 -20.81 4.85 -0.47
CA GLU A 60 -20.44 5.52 -1.72
C GLU A 60 -19.15 4.95 -2.34
N ALA A 61 -18.23 4.48 -1.50
CA ALA A 61 -16.99 3.83 -1.94
C ALA A 61 -17.22 2.47 -2.63
N GLU A 62 -18.29 1.75 -2.26
CA GLU A 62 -18.61 0.42 -2.82
C GLU A 62 -19.52 0.48 -4.04
N ALA A 63 -20.24 1.60 -4.23
CA ALA A 63 -21.21 1.77 -5.30
C ALA A 63 -20.66 1.51 -6.72
N PRO A 64 -19.43 1.95 -7.10
CA PRO A 64 -18.89 1.71 -8.44
C PRO A 64 -18.67 0.23 -8.75
N GLU A 65 -18.17 -0.54 -7.77
CA GLU A 65 -17.88 -1.97 -7.96
C GLU A 65 -19.16 -2.78 -8.08
N LEU A 66 -20.14 -2.49 -7.22
CA LEU A 66 -21.45 -3.13 -7.25
C LEU A 66 -22.23 -2.77 -8.51
N ARG A 67 -22.17 -1.52 -8.95
CA ARG A 67 -22.73 -1.11 -10.23
C ARG A 67 -22.16 -1.96 -11.38
N ALA A 68 -20.84 -2.10 -11.46
CA ALA A 68 -20.20 -2.91 -12.51
C ALA A 68 -20.62 -4.39 -12.46
N LEU A 69 -20.85 -4.94 -11.25
CA LEU A 69 -21.41 -6.28 -11.08
C LEU A 69 -22.85 -6.39 -11.62
N LEU A 70 -23.72 -5.43 -11.29
CA LEU A 70 -25.11 -5.42 -11.76
C LEU A 70 -25.17 -5.24 -13.29
N GLU A 71 -24.33 -4.37 -13.86
CA GLU A 71 -24.21 -4.16 -15.30
C GLU A 71 -23.78 -5.43 -16.03
N SER A 72 -22.82 -6.20 -15.50
CA SER A 72 -22.38 -7.45 -16.15
C SER A 72 -23.46 -8.54 -16.11
N MET A 73 -24.30 -8.57 -15.07
CA MET A 73 -25.47 -9.45 -15.00
C MET A 73 -26.57 -9.03 -15.99
N LEU A 74 -26.79 -7.73 -16.19
CA LEU A 74 -27.71 -7.19 -17.19
C LEU A 74 -27.24 -7.48 -18.62
N ASP A 75 -25.94 -7.36 -18.87
CA ASP A 75 -25.33 -7.71 -20.15
C ASP A 75 -25.55 -9.19 -20.50
N LEU A 76 -25.38 -10.08 -19.53
CA LEU A 76 -25.67 -11.50 -19.68
C LEU A 76 -27.18 -11.76 -19.88
N THR A 77 -28.04 -11.01 -19.18
CA THR A 77 -29.50 -11.06 -19.30
C THR A 77 -29.95 -10.76 -20.73
N VAL A 78 -29.47 -9.65 -21.31
CA VAL A 78 -29.79 -9.26 -22.69
C VAL A 78 -29.19 -10.24 -23.71
N ALA A 79 -27.97 -10.73 -23.48
CA ALA A 79 -27.34 -11.72 -24.36
C ALA A 79 -28.15 -13.03 -24.47
N LEU A 80 -29.00 -13.33 -23.48
CA LEU A 80 -29.91 -14.47 -23.48
C LEU A 80 -31.35 -14.11 -23.92
N GLY A 81 -31.56 -12.92 -24.47
CA GLY A 81 -32.85 -12.44 -24.97
C GLY A 81 -33.78 -11.88 -23.89
N GLY A 82 -33.23 -11.58 -22.69
CA GLY A 82 -33.95 -10.89 -21.62
C GLY A 82 -33.90 -9.36 -21.77
N ARG A 83 -34.44 -8.68 -20.76
CA ARG A 83 -34.38 -7.22 -20.59
C ARG A 83 -34.10 -6.88 -19.14
N GLY A 84 -33.65 -5.66 -18.88
CA GLY A 84 -33.58 -5.19 -17.50
C GLY A 84 -33.34 -3.70 -17.37
N VAL A 85 -33.53 -3.19 -16.16
CA VAL A 85 -33.36 -1.78 -15.81
C VAL A 85 -32.47 -1.70 -14.59
N LEU A 86 -31.47 -0.83 -14.64
CA LEU A 86 -30.68 -0.41 -13.48
C LEU A 86 -31.09 1.02 -13.11
N ALA A 87 -31.44 1.23 -11.86
CA ALA A 87 -31.64 2.55 -11.27
C ALA A 87 -30.52 2.83 -10.25
N GLU A 88 -29.96 4.03 -10.34
CA GLU A 88 -29.01 4.58 -9.39
C GLU A 88 -29.57 5.88 -8.85
N PHE A 89 -29.53 6.06 -7.53
CA PHE A 89 -30.07 7.25 -6.89
C PHE A 89 -29.35 7.62 -5.61
N ALA A 90 -29.19 8.92 -5.37
CA ALA A 90 -28.92 9.42 -4.03
C ALA A 90 -30.21 9.28 -3.20
N LEU A 91 -30.13 8.91 -1.91
CA LEU A 91 -31.32 8.67 -1.08
C LEU A 91 -32.25 9.90 -0.92
N ASP A 92 -31.70 11.10 -1.17
CA ASP A 92 -32.39 12.40 -1.12
C ASP A 92 -32.31 13.15 -2.47
N GLY A 93 -32.02 12.46 -3.57
CA GLY A 93 -31.74 13.10 -4.86
C GLY A 93 -32.44 12.45 -6.06
N GLU A 94 -31.92 12.74 -7.26
CA GLU A 94 -32.49 12.26 -8.51
C GLU A 94 -32.32 10.75 -8.70
N VAL A 95 -33.33 10.13 -9.31
CA VAL A 95 -33.28 8.74 -9.78
C VAL A 95 -32.86 8.70 -11.25
N ARG A 96 -31.74 8.03 -11.51
CA ARG A 96 -31.19 7.82 -12.86
C ARG A 96 -31.42 6.38 -13.28
N CYS A 97 -32.16 6.18 -14.37
CA CYS A 97 -32.46 4.85 -14.90
C CYS A 97 -31.69 4.58 -16.19
N PHE A 98 -31.28 3.33 -16.35
CA PHE A 98 -30.53 2.82 -17.48
C PHE A 98 -31.18 1.52 -17.96
N LEU A 99 -31.58 1.45 -19.22
CA LEU A 99 -32.31 0.33 -19.81
C LEU A 99 -31.39 -0.58 -20.65
N TRP A 100 -31.54 -1.88 -20.46
CA TRP A 100 -30.90 -2.95 -21.19
C TRP A 100 -31.96 -3.72 -21.99
N GLU A 101 -31.98 -3.53 -23.31
CA GLU A 101 -33.00 -4.12 -24.19
C GLU A 101 -32.43 -4.36 -25.61
N GLY A 102 -32.64 -5.58 -26.12
CA GLY A 102 -32.27 -5.94 -27.49
C GLY A 102 -30.76 -5.87 -27.75
N ARG A 103 -30.32 -4.93 -28.61
CA ARG A 103 -28.89 -4.69 -28.90
C ARG A 103 -28.31 -3.49 -28.14
N ASN A 104 -29.15 -2.73 -27.44
CA ASN A 104 -28.75 -1.52 -26.76
C ASN A 104 -28.38 -1.85 -25.31
N ARG A 105 -27.20 -1.38 -24.90
CA ARG A 105 -26.72 -1.45 -23.52
C ARG A 105 -26.83 -0.08 -22.87
N ALA A 106 -27.25 -0.06 -21.60
CA ALA A 106 -27.26 1.12 -20.73
C ALA A 106 -27.89 2.38 -21.34
N LEU A 107 -29.06 2.26 -21.99
CA LEU A 107 -29.74 3.43 -22.56
C LEU A 107 -30.28 4.31 -21.40
N PRO A 108 -29.82 5.56 -21.24
CA PRO A 108 -30.34 6.44 -20.20
C PRO A 108 -31.80 6.78 -20.52
N VAL A 109 -32.67 6.58 -19.54
CA VAL A 109 -34.11 6.83 -19.64
C VAL A 109 -34.62 7.55 -18.39
N PRO A 110 -35.64 8.41 -18.50
CA PRO A 110 -36.32 8.93 -17.31
C PRO A 110 -36.99 7.76 -16.55
N HIS A 111 -37.14 7.89 -15.24
CA HIS A 111 -37.83 6.89 -14.41
C HIS A 111 -39.33 6.76 -14.75
N GLU A 112 -39.91 7.73 -15.45
CA GLU A 112 -41.29 7.73 -15.96
C GLU A 112 -41.46 7.03 -17.33
N ASP A 113 -40.36 6.54 -17.94
CA ASP A 113 -40.44 5.84 -19.23
C ASP A 113 -41.34 4.60 -19.11
N LEU A 114 -42.26 4.40 -20.06
CA LEU A 114 -43.22 3.30 -20.06
C LEU A 114 -42.59 1.90 -20.02
N ARG A 115 -41.31 1.78 -20.40
CA ARG A 115 -40.55 0.52 -20.35
C ARG A 115 -39.97 0.24 -18.97
N VAL A 116 -39.97 1.24 -18.08
CA VAL A 116 -39.60 1.11 -16.67
C VAL A 116 -40.88 0.77 -15.90
N GLU A 117 -41.13 -0.53 -15.73
CA GLU A 117 -42.33 -1.04 -15.06
C GLU A 117 -42.27 -0.90 -13.53
N THR A 118 -41.11 -0.54 -12.99
CA THR A 118 -40.83 -0.47 -11.55
C THR A 118 -40.87 0.97 -11.05
N ASP A 119 -41.62 1.22 -9.97
CA ASP A 119 -41.67 2.52 -9.30
C ASP A 119 -40.43 2.75 -8.43
N PHE A 120 -39.35 3.20 -9.07
CA PHE A 120 -38.08 3.48 -8.39
C PHE A 120 -38.16 4.65 -7.39
N LEU A 121 -39.15 5.54 -7.48
CA LEU A 121 -39.34 6.61 -6.50
C LEU A 121 -39.89 6.05 -5.19
N THR A 122 -40.86 5.13 -5.27
CA THR A 122 -41.36 4.43 -4.09
C THR A 122 -40.27 3.56 -3.48
N LEU A 123 -39.46 2.87 -4.29
CA LEU A 123 -38.31 2.10 -3.82
C LEU A 123 -37.25 2.96 -3.11
N GLN A 124 -36.90 4.12 -3.68
CA GLN A 124 -35.97 5.06 -3.06
C GLN A 124 -36.46 5.54 -1.69
N ARG A 125 -37.77 5.84 -1.57
CA ARG A 125 -38.37 6.25 -0.28
C ARG A 125 -38.32 5.12 0.75
N GLN A 126 -38.64 3.89 0.35
CA GLN A 126 -38.57 2.71 1.23
C GLN A 126 -37.14 2.47 1.71
N LEU A 127 -36.16 2.46 0.79
CA LEU A 127 -34.75 2.29 1.13
C LEU A 127 -34.22 3.40 2.03
N ARG A 128 -34.68 4.65 1.84
CA ARG A 128 -34.35 5.75 2.75
C ARG A 128 -34.86 5.49 4.17
N GLU A 129 -36.11 5.04 4.31
CA GLU A 129 -36.66 4.70 5.63
C GLU A 129 -35.93 3.51 6.27
N GLU A 130 -35.56 2.50 5.48
CA GLU A 130 -34.77 1.36 5.94
C GLU A 130 -33.38 1.79 6.39
N VAL A 131 -32.68 2.66 5.64
CA VAL A 131 -31.39 3.23 6.04
C VAL A 131 -31.50 4.03 7.34
N LEU A 132 -32.57 4.80 7.51
CA LEU A 132 -32.79 5.58 8.74
C LEU A 132 -33.09 4.70 9.97
N ARG A 133 -33.68 3.52 9.76
CA ARG A 133 -33.97 2.53 10.82
C ARG A 133 -32.85 1.50 10.99
N TYR A 134 -31.88 1.48 10.08
CA TYR A 134 -30.77 0.56 10.10
C TYR A 134 -29.78 0.97 11.17
N GLU A 135 -29.83 0.24 12.27
CA GLU A 135 -28.73 0.18 13.22
C GLU A 135 -27.79 -0.93 12.73
N PRO A 136 -26.53 -0.62 12.38
CA PRO A 136 -25.56 -1.65 12.06
C PRO A 136 -25.52 -2.66 13.20
N PRO A 137 -25.52 -3.99 12.93
CA PRO A 137 -25.38 -4.97 13.99
C PRO A 137 -24.15 -4.60 14.81
N GLU A 138 -24.32 -4.44 16.12
CA GLU A 138 -23.19 -4.24 17.02
C GLU A 138 -22.16 -5.33 16.72
N PRO A 139 -20.88 -4.97 16.49
CA PRO A 139 -19.88 -5.96 16.17
C PRO A 139 -19.89 -7.01 17.28
N GLU A 140 -20.06 -8.28 16.91
CA GLU A 140 -19.86 -9.38 17.86
C GLU A 140 -18.53 -9.15 18.55
N VAL A 141 -18.58 -8.90 19.86
CA VAL A 141 -17.41 -8.56 20.66
C VAL A 141 -16.36 -9.65 20.46
N GLY A 142 -15.30 -9.33 19.71
CA GLY A 142 -14.18 -10.23 19.43
C GLY A 142 -13.96 -10.64 17.97
N THR A 143 -14.85 -10.31 17.03
CA THR A 143 -14.59 -10.58 15.60
C THR A 143 -13.67 -9.50 15.01
N LEU A 144 -12.41 -9.86 14.80
CA LEU A 144 -11.44 -8.99 14.14
C LEU A 144 -11.81 -8.75 12.69
N ARG A 145 -11.56 -7.54 12.19
CA ARG A 145 -11.80 -7.16 10.79
C ARG A 145 -10.52 -6.66 10.15
N CYS A 146 -10.26 -7.12 8.94
CA CYS A 146 -9.22 -6.52 8.11
C CYS A 146 -9.65 -5.10 7.71
N SER A 147 -8.68 -4.26 7.30
CA SER A 147 -8.95 -2.95 6.71
C SER A 147 -9.86 -2.97 5.46
N CYS A 148 -10.01 -4.12 4.80
CA CYS A 148 -10.96 -4.31 3.70
C CYS A 148 -12.38 -4.67 4.17
N GLY A 149 -12.66 -4.64 5.48
CA GLY A 149 -13.95 -4.95 6.08
C GLY A 149 -14.22 -6.44 6.31
N ALA A 150 -13.44 -7.33 5.71
CA ALA A 150 -13.63 -8.78 5.84
C ALA A 150 -13.36 -9.27 7.28
N PRO A 151 -14.18 -10.20 7.82
CA PRO A 151 -13.90 -10.85 9.08
C PRO A 151 -12.64 -11.72 8.96
N VAL A 152 -11.80 -11.69 9.99
CA VAL A 152 -10.56 -12.48 10.06
C VAL A 152 -10.47 -13.21 11.40
N ALA A 153 -9.95 -14.43 11.37
CA ALA A 153 -9.70 -15.18 12.59
C ALA A 153 -8.45 -14.60 13.29
N ARG A 154 -8.36 -14.76 14.61
CA ARG A 154 -7.26 -14.23 15.43
C ARG A 154 -5.89 -14.71 14.97
N ASP A 155 -5.80 -15.98 14.58
CA ASP A 155 -4.56 -16.65 14.20
C ASP A 155 -4.29 -16.63 12.69
N ASP A 156 -5.11 -15.93 11.88
CA ASP A 156 -4.88 -15.83 10.44
C ASP A 156 -3.58 -15.05 10.16
N GLU A 157 -2.70 -15.61 9.33
CA GLU A 157 -1.49 -14.92 8.85
C GLU A 157 -1.79 -13.99 7.66
N THR A 158 -2.87 -14.25 6.92
CA THR A 158 -3.27 -13.44 5.75
C THR A 158 -4.78 -13.26 5.66
N CYS A 159 -5.23 -12.11 5.15
CA CYS A 159 -6.63 -11.88 4.86
C CYS A 159 -7.05 -12.68 3.61
N ARG A 160 -8.08 -13.52 3.72
CA ARG A 160 -8.57 -14.32 2.58
C ARG A 160 -9.10 -13.49 1.42
N ALA A 161 -9.72 -12.34 1.73
CA ALA A 161 -10.35 -11.44 0.76
C ALA A 161 -9.33 -10.57 0.03
N CYS A 162 -8.57 -9.73 0.75
CA CYS A 162 -7.66 -8.76 0.12
C CYS A 162 -6.19 -9.20 0.05
N LYS A 163 -5.87 -10.42 0.54
CA LYS A 163 -4.50 -10.97 0.58
C LYS A 163 -3.50 -10.16 1.40
N ARG A 164 -3.97 -9.27 2.28
CA ARG A 164 -3.14 -8.55 3.23
C ARG A 164 -2.40 -9.54 4.13
N ASP A 165 -1.10 -9.34 4.28
CA ASP A 165 -0.22 -10.09 5.18
C ASP A 165 -0.24 -9.47 6.59
N PHE A 166 -0.62 -10.26 7.58
CA PHE A 166 -0.66 -9.86 8.99
C PHE A 166 0.64 -10.17 9.73
N THR A 167 1.59 -10.85 9.09
CA THR A 167 2.94 -11.09 9.62
C THR A 167 3.94 -10.03 9.16
N ALA A 168 3.50 -9.11 8.30
CA ALA A 168 4.31 -8.01 7.79
C ALA A 168 4.79 -7.11 8.96
N PRO A 169 6.08 -6.73 8.98
CA PRO A 169 6.63 -5.91 10.04
C PRO A 169 6.05 -4.48 10.01
N LEU A 170 5.77 -3.94 11.19
CA LEU A 170 5.34 -2.55 11.39
C LEU A 170 6.53 -1.69 11.79
N GLY A 171 6.86 -0.68 10.99
CA GLY A 171 7.89 0.29 11.29
C GLY A 171 7.35 1.50 12.05
N ILE A 172 8.17 2.07 12.93
CA ILE A 172 7.86 3.33 13.62
C ILE A 172 8.55 4.48 12.90
N GLU A 173 7.79 5.47 12.46
CA GLU A 173 8.31 6.68 11.79
C GLU A 173 8.82 7.70 12.79
N SER A 174 8.02 7.95 13.83
CA SER A 174 8.32 8.92 14.88
C SER A 174 7.75 8.46 16.23
N ARG A 175 8.21 9.09 17.31
CA ARG A 175 7.84 8.76 18.70
C ARG A 175 7.53 10.04 19.48
N PRO A 176 6.73 9.96 20.56
CA PRO A 176 6.55 11.09 21.46
C PRO A 176 7.88 11.46 22.13
N GLU A 177 8.06 12.76 22.41
CA GLU A 177 9.26 13.28 23.08
C GLU A 177 9.41 12.77 24.52
N ASP A 178 8.29 12.57 25.22
CA ASP A 178 8.24 12.03 26.58
C ASP A 178 7.97 10.50 26.56
N PRO A 179 8.97 9.66 26.92
CA PRO A 179 8.79 8.20 26.98
C PRO A 179 7.76 7.73 28.00
N GLU A 180 7.42 8.54 29.00
CA GLU A 180 6.43 8.17 30.02
C GLU A 180 5.04 7.94 29.41
N LEU A 181 4.74 8.61 28.29
CA LEU A 181 3.50 8.46 27.53
C LEU A 181 3.33 7.06 26.94
N LEU A 182 4.42 6.30 26.78
CA LEU A 182 4.37 4.94 26.24
C LEU A 182 4.10 3.87 27.32
N ARG A 183 4.16 4.21 28.61
CA ARG A 183 3.95 3.23 29.69
C ARG A 183 2.59 2.52 29.64
N PRO A 184 1.45 3.21 29.39
CA PRO A 184 0.15 2.56 29.29
C PRO A 184 0.09 1.53 28.15
N LEU A 185 0.71 1.84 27.00
CA LEU A 185 0.79 0.91 25.86
C LEU A 185 1.45 -0.41 26.27
N ARG A 186 2.59 -0.35 26.97
CA ARG A 186 3.29 -1.56 27.41
C ARG A 186 2.41 -2.43 28.32
N VAL A 187 1.73 -1.82 29.29
CA VAL A 187 0.81 -2.54 30.19
C VAL A 187 -0.31 -3.19 29.36
N ARG A 188 -0.89 -2.44 28.43
CA ARG A 188 -1.99 -2.92 27.59
C ARG A 188 -1.58 -4.09 26.70
N LEU A 189 -0.42 -4.03 26.05
CA LEU A 189 0.09 -5.13 25.22
C LEU A 189 0.34 -6.40 26.05
N MET A 190 0.84 -6.26 27.28
CA MET A 190 1.02 -7.39 28.20
C MET A 190 -0.31 -8.01 28.63
N GLU A 191 -1.33 -7.19 28.96
CA GLU A 191 -2.67 -7.67 29.31
C GLU A 191 -3.33 -8.45 28.16
N LEU A 192 -3.10 -7.99 26.92
CA LEU A 192 -3.64 -8.61 25.71
C LEU A 192 -2.82 -9.83 25.24
N ASN A 193 -1.74 -10.19 25.94
CA ASN A 193 -0.79 -11.25 25.57
C ASN A 193 -0.19 -11.07 24.16
N VAL A 194 -0.04 -9.82 23.71
CA VAL A 194 0.66 -9.52 22.45
C VAL A 194 2.16 -9.64 22.69
N ARG A 195 2.86 -10.35 21.79
CA ARG A 195 4.31 -10.51 21.91
C ARG A 195 5.01 -9.15 21.84
N LEU A 196 5.80 -8.85 22.87
CA LEU A 196 6.65 -7.68 22.88
C LEU A 196 7.95 -7.93 22.07
N PRO A 197 8.52 -6.90 21.44
CA PRO A 197 9.82 -7.01 20.79
C PRO A 197 10.92 -7.45 21.79
N ASP A 198 11.98 -8.09 21.27
CA ASP A 198 13.12 -8.55 22.10
C ASP A 198 13.90 -7.38 22.72
N LYS A 199 13.83 -6.20 22.09
CA LYS A 199 14.29 -4.92 22.65
C LYS A 199 13.15 -4.31 23.46
N ASP A 200 13.49 -3.46 24.45
CA ASP A 200 12.49 -2.68 25.18
C ASP A 200 11.48 -2.04 24.20
N VAL A 201 10.18 -2.19 24.47
CA VAL A 201 9.07 -1.71 23.63
C VAL A 201 9.27 -0.24 23.28
N PHE A 202 9.76 0.56 24.22
CA PHE A 202 10.00 2.00 24.02
C PHE A 202 11.17 2.30 23.08
N ARG A 203 12.06 1.33 22.86
CA ARG A 203 13.21 1.43 21.94
C ARG A 203 13.01 0.63 20.67
N ALA A 204 11.89 -0.09 20.52
CA ALA A 204 11.60 -0.88 19.34
C ALA A 204 11.30 0.03 18.15
N ASN A 205 12.08 -0.08 17.07
CA ASN A 205 11.79 0.60 15.79
C ASN A 205 10.86 -0.25 14.90
N VAL A 206 10.78 -1.55 15.17
CA VAL A 206 10.02 -2.52 14.40
C VAL A 206 9.22 -3.41 15.35
N PHE A 207 7.93 -3.56 15.07
CA PHE A 207 7.09 -4.58 15.67
C PHE A 207 6.88 -5.71 14.65
N ARG A 208 6.96 -6.96 15.12
CA ARG A 208 6.86 -8.16 14.27
C ARG A 208 5.67 -9.00 14.72
N PRO A 209 4.45 -8.66 14.25
CA PRO A 209 3.26 -9.45 14.56
C PRO A 209 3.37 -10.85 13.97
N SER A 210 2.73 -11.81 14.62
CA SER A 210 2.71 -13.22 14.22
C SER A 210 1.40 -13.63 13.56
N ASN A 211 0.34 -12.82 13.70
CA ASN A 211 -1.01 -13.11 13.23
C ASN A 211 -1.88 -11.84 13.18
N ALA A 212 -3.11 -12.00 12.68
CA ALA A 212 -4.11 -10.94 12.57
C ALA A 212 -4.41 -10.25 13.91
N PHE A 213 -4.50 -10.99 15.01
CA PHE A 213 -4.75 -10.40 16.32
C PHE A 213 -3.63 -9.44 16.74
N GLU A 214 -2.36 -9.87 16.67
CA GLU A 214 -1.24 -9.01 17.03
C GLU A 214 -1.14 -7.80 16.08
N MET A 215 -1.27 -8.01 14.77
CA MET A 215 -1.19 -6.93 13.77
C MET A 215 -2.24 -5.86 13.99
N LEU A 216 -3.52 -6.26 14.09
CA LEU A 216 -4.62 -5.32 14.22
C LEU A 216 -4.61 -4.62 15.59
N THR A 217 -4.23 -5.34 16.65
CA THR A 217 -4.06 -4.74 17.98
C THR A 217 -2.94 -3.69 17.99
N LEU A 218 -1.82 -3.96 17.32
CA LEU A 218 -0.71 -3.00 17.23
C LEU A 218 -1.09 -1.78 16.38
N GLU A 219 -1.78 -1.97 15.25
CA GLU A 219 -2.24 -0.85 14.42
C GLU A 219 -3.23 0.07 15.14
N GLU A 220 -4.02 -0.47 16.06
CA GLU A 220 -4.94 0.30 16.89
C GLU A 220 -4.19 1.02 18.02
N LEU A 221 -3.38 0.30 18.81
CA LEU A 221 -2.82 0.83 20.06
C LEU A 221 -1.57 1.70 19.87
N LEU A 222 -0.74 1.45 18.85
CA LEU A 222 0.50 2.22 18.66
C LEU A 222 0.19 3.71 18.37
N PRO A 223 -0.73 4.07 17.45
CA PRO A 223 -1.11 5.46 17.23
C PRO A 223 -1.76 6.13 18.45
N GLU A 224 -2.60 5.41 19.22
CA GLU A 224 -3.20 5.94 20.45
C GLU A 224 -2.15 6.35 21.50
N ALA A 225 -1.01 5.64 21.52
CA ALA A 225 0.13 5.94 22.38
C ALA A 225 1.03 7.07 21.82
N GLY A 226 0.67 7.69 20.69
CA GLY A 226 1.43 8.75 20.05
C GLY A 226 2.59 8.27 19.18
N LEU A 227 2.64 6.98 18.81
CA LEU A 227 3.61 6.46 17.85
C LEU A 227 3.07 6.61 16.43
N GLU A 228 3.83 7.24 15.55
CA GLU A 228 3.48 7.29 14.13
C GLU A 228 4.05 6.07 13.41
N LEU A 229 3.19 5.35 12.68
CA LEU A 229 3.61 4.19 11.90
C LEU A 229 4.13 4.61 10.53
N THR A 230 5.23 4.00 10.09
CA THR A 230 5.71 4.16 8.72
C THR A 230 4.75 3.48 7.76
N GLU A 231 4.36 4.14 6.67
CA GLU A 231 3.55 3.54 5.63
C GLU A 231 4.22 2.26 5.07
N PRO A 232 3.47 1.15 4.86
CA PRO A 232 4.06 -0.12 4.39
C PRO A 232 4.78 -0.03 3.05
N GLY A 233 4.35 0.87 2.16
CA GLY A 233 5.03 1.13 0.88
C GLY A 233 6.39 1.80 1.07
N GLU A 234 6.44 2.82 1.93
CA GLU A 234 7.65 3.58 2.20
C GLU A 234 8.67 2.75 3.00
N LEU A 235 8.23 1.96 3.99
CA LEU A 235 9.13 1.05 4.72
C LEU A 235 9.81 0.06 3.78
N ARG A 236 9.04 -0.57 2.87
CA ARG A 236 9.58 -1.49 1.85
C ARG A 236 10.59 -0.79 0.94
N ARG A 237 10.25 0.38 0.41
CA ARG A 237 11.15 1.18 -0.43
C ARG A 237 12.47 1.49 0.28
N ARG A 238 12.43 1.88 1.56
CA ARG A 238 13.63 2.15 2.36
C ARG A 238 14.47 0.89 2.57
N VAL A 239 13.86 -0.24 2.88
CA VAL A 239 14.55 -1.54 3.01
C VAL A 239 15.24 -1.91 1.70
N GLU A 240 14.55 -1.84 0.57
CA GLU A 240 15.12 -2.14 -0.76
C GLU A 240 16.30 -1.24 -1.13
N LEU A 241 16.22 0.06 -0.79
CA LEU A 241 17.33 0.99 -0.98
C LEU A 241 18.55 0.55 -0.15
N LEU A 242 18.34 0.22 1.12
CA LEU A 242 19.40 -0.18 2.05
C LEU A 242 20.04 -1.53 1.66
N GLU A 243 19.23 -2.50 1.23
CA GLU A 243 19.74 -3.78 0.74
C GLU A 243 20.59 -3.61 -0.53
N GLU A 244 20.17 -2.76 -1.48
CA GLU A 244 20.96 -2.52 -2.69
C GLU A 244 22.32 -1.89 -2.36
N VAL A 245 22.36 -0.86 -1.50
CA VAL A 245 23.64 -0.18 -1.21
C VAL A 245 24.63 -1.12 -0.52
N GLU A 246 24.15 -2.07 0.29
CA GLU A 246 25.00 -3.10 0.88
C GLU A 246 25.55 -4.10 -0.15
N GLN A 247 24.99 -4.18 -1.36
CA GLN A 247 25.58 -4.96 -2.45
C GLN A 247 26.68 -4.22 -3.22
N TRP A 248 26.80 -2.90 -3.07
CA TRP A 248 27.79 -2.11 -3.81
C TRP A 248 29.23 -2.52 -3.56
N PRO A 249 29.67 -2.86 -2.34
CA PRO A 249 31.06 -3.30 -2.10
C PRO A 249 31.44 -4.56 -2.89
N LYS A 250 30.46 -5.43 -3.15
CA LYS A 250 30.62 -6.63 -3.98
C LYS A 250 30.61 -6.30 -5.47
N ARG A 251 29.71 -5.42 -5.92
CA ARG A 251 29.50 -5.04 -7.33
C ARG A 251 30.58 -4.08 -7.84
N TYR A 252 30.96 -3.09 -7.03
CA TYR A 252 31.91 -2.02 -7.34
C TYR A 252 33.16 -2.16 -6.47
N ARG A 253 33.87 -3.28 -6.67
CA ARG A 253 34.97 -3.67 -5.79
C ARG A 253 36.16 -2.72 -5.87
N LEU A 254 36.57 -2.20 -4.71
CA LEU A 254 37.77 -1.37 -4.58
C LEU A 254 39.01 -2.24 -4.25
N PRO A 255 40.21 -1.89 -4.74
CA PRO A 255 41.45 -2.58 -4.41
C PRO A 255 41.74 -2.56 -2.91
N GLY A 256 42.02 -3.73 -2.34
CA GLY A 256 42.32 -3.86 -0.90
C GLY A 256 41.07 -3.87 0.01
N VAL A 257 39.87 -3.80 -0.56
CA VAL A 257 38.61 -3.89 0.18
C VAL A 257 37.99 -5.28 -0.01
N PRO A 258 37.69 -6.02 1.08
CA PRO A 258 36.98 -7.29 1.00
C PRO A 258 35.59 -7.14 0.34
N ALA A 259 35.17 -8.13 -0.45
CA ALA A 259 33.89 -8.09 -1.16
C ALA A 259 32.66 -8.17 -0.22
N ASN A 260 32.84 -8.66 0.99
CA ASN A 260 31.84 -8.71 2.06
C ASN A 260 31.94 -7.53 3.03
N SER A 261 32.66 -6.47 2.65
CA SER A 261 32.69 -5.25 3.46
C SER A 261 31.32 -4.60 3.45
N ALA A 262 30.90 -4.06 4.59
CA ALA A 262 29.73 -3.21 4.68
C ALA A 262 29.90 -1.95 3.81
N PHE A 263 28.77 -1.39 3.33
CA PHE A 263 28.74 -0.18 2.53
C PHE A 263 29.49 0.99 3.20
N ALA A 264 29.26 1.22 4.49
CA ALA A 264 29.94 2.28 5.22
C ALA A 264 31.48 2.15 5.17
N SER A 265 32.00 0.93 5.37
CA SER A 265 33.45 0.67 5.29
C SER A 265 34.00 0.81 3.87
N TRP A 266 33.18 0.53 2.87
CA TRP A 266 33.53 0.74 1.46
C TRP A 266 33.63 2.23 1.12
N CYS A 267 32.70 3.07 1.62
CA CYS A 267 32.78 4.52 1.50
C CYS A 267 34.05 5.08 2.14
N ASP A 268 34.40 4.61 3.35
CA ASP A 268 35.63 5.01 4.04
C ASP A 268 36.90 4.68 3.23
N ALA A 269 36.90 3.52 2.55
CA ALA A 269 38.03 3.07 1.76
C ALA A 269 38.29 3.93 0.51
N LEU A 270 37.28 4.67 0.00
CA LEU A 270 37.47 5.59 -1.13
C LEU A 270 38.51 6.67 -0.81
N ALA A 271 38.54 7.12 0.44
CA ALA A 271 39.51 8.13 0.85
C ALA A 271 40.96 7.60 0.94
N ALA A 272 41.15 6.29 0.97
CA ALA A 272 42.45 5.63 1.05
C ALA A 272 43.01 5.25 -0.33
N LEU A 273 42.32 5.58 -1.42
CA LEU A 273 42.73 5.21 -2.78
C LEU A 273 44.08 5.84 -3.17
N LYS A 274 44.92 5.03 -3.82
CA LYS A 274 46.29 5.42 -4.23
C LYS A 274 46.58 5.21 -5.71
N LYS A 275 45.76 4.45 -6.44
CA LYS A 275 46.07 4.01 -7.81
C LYS A 275 44.99 4.47 -8.79
N PRO A 276 45.31 4.85 -10.03
CA PRO A 276 44.32 5.17 -11.06
C PRO A 276 43.46 3.98 -11.53
N ALA A 277 43.84 2.74 -11.21
CA ALA A 277 43.11 1.55 -11.66
C ALA A 277 41.64 1.47 -11.17
N VAL A 278 41.26 2.30 -10.19
CA VAL A 278 39.87 2.43 -9.68
C VAL A 278 38.97 3.29 -10.55
N SER A 279 39.51 4.09 -11.47
CA SER A 279 38.72 5.04 -12.26
C SER A 279 37.55 4.38 -13.00
N LYS A 280 37.78 3.20 -13.59
CA LYS A 280 36.72 2.45 -14.29
C LYS A 280 35.60 1.99 -13.35
N VAL A 281 35.91 1.64 -12.11
CA VAL A 281 34.92 1.19 -11.12
C VAL A 281 34.07 2.38 -10.67
N LEU A 282 34.70 3.53 -10.40
CA LEU A 282 33.99 4.75 -9.99
C LEU A 282 33.13 5.33 -11.12
N GLU A 283 33.63 5.32 -12.36
CA GLU A 283 32.87 5.71 -13.55
C GLU A 283 31.66 4.79 -13.79
N LEU A 284 31.85 3.47 -13.62
CA LEU A 284 30.78 2.49 -13.74
C LEU A 284 29.71 2.71 -12.67
N LEU A 285 30.12 2.87 -11.41
CA LEU A 285 29.21 3.15 -10.29
C LEU A 285 28.39 4.40 -10.56
N ALA A 286 29.05 5.51 -10.91
CA ALA A 286 28.34 6.75 -11.18
C ALA A 286 27.34 6.60 -12.32
N ARG A 287 27.74 6.00 -13.44
CA ARG A 287 26.85 5.79 -14.59
C ARG A 287 25.63 4.95 -14.26
N GLU A 288 25.79 3.91 -13.44
CA GLU A 288 24.71 2.97 -13.12
C GLU A 288 23.81 3.45 -11.97
N GLN A 289 24.37 4.18 -10.99
CA GLN A 289 23.72 4.45 -9.70
C GLN A 289 23.49 5.93 -9.41
N GLU A 290 23.77 6.84 -10.35
CA GLU A 290 23.58 8.28 -10.16
C GLU A 290 22.17 8.64 -9.67
N HIS A 291 21.14 7.97 -10.20
CA HIS A 291 19.75 8.19 -9.80
C HIS A 291 19.50 7.95 -8.29
N ARG A 292 20.27 7.06 -7.65
CA ARG A 292 20.10 6.70 -6.23
C ARG A 292 20.85 7.62 -5.28
N PHE A 293 21.82 8.40 -5.75
CA PHE A 293 22.63 9.24 -4.86
C PHE A 293 21.80 10.24 -4.08
N LYS A 294 20.76 10.81 -4.71
CA LYS A 294 19.83 11.73 -4.03
C LYS A 294 19.03 11.01 -2.95
N GLU A 295 18.62 9.77 -3.19
CA GLU A 295 17.87 8.97 -2.22
C GLU A 295 18.74 8.59 -1.02
N ILE A 296 19.99 8.18 -1.26
CA ILE A 296 20.94 7.88 -0.18
C ILE A 296 21.27 9.14 0.63
N ALA A 297 21.44 10.28 -0.04
CA ALA A 297 21.67 11.55 0.63
C ALA A 297 20.48 12.02 1.48
N GLY A 298 19.27 11.55 1.16
CA GLY A 298 18.05 11.83 1.92
C GLY A 298 17.83 10.93 3.14
N ILE A 299 18.73 9.98 3.41
CA ILE A 299 18.67 9.15 4.62
C ILE A 299 18.90 10.04 5.84
N VAL A 300 17.96 10.03 6.77
CA VAL A 300 18.06 10.76 8.05
C VAL A 300 18.44 9.74 9.14
N PRO A 301 19.69 9.75 9.64
CA PRO A 301 20.18 8.69 10.52
C PRO A 301 19.36 8.54 11.79
N ASP A 302 19.01 9.66 12.43
CA ASP A 302 18.33 9.68 13.72
C ASP A 302 16.81 9.43 13.62
N SER A 303 16.28 9.25 12.40
CA SER A 303 14.86 8.98 12.20
C SER A 303 14.54 7.53 12.58
N PRO A 304 13.57 7.29 13.49
CA PRO A 304 13.10 5.94 13.82
C PRO A 304 12.71 5.13 12.58
N GLY A 305 12.11 5.77 11.56
CA GLY A 305 11.69 5.11 10.33
C GLY A 305 12.85 4.57 9.49
N TRP A 306 13.98 5.28 9.44
CA TRP A 306 15.21 4.77 8.80
C TRP A 306 15.87 3.68 9.65
N HIS A 307 15.84 3.79 10.98
CA HIS A 307 16.32 2.72 11.86
C HIS A 307 15.49 1.44 11.72
N ALA A 308 14.18 1.56 11.53
CA ALA A 308 13.28 0.42 11.27
C ALA A 308 13.72 -0.31 9.99
N ALA A 309 13.93 0.43 8.91
CA ALA A 309 14.42 -0.12 7.64
C ALA A 309 15.83 -0.75 7.79
N GLY A 310 16.73 -0.11 8.55
CA GLY A 310 18.07 -0.65 8.81
C GLY A 310 18.05 -1.96 9.60
N GLU A 311 17.15 -2.09 10.57
CA GLU A 311 16.98 -3.33 11.33
C GLU A 311 16.48 -4.48 10.45
N LEU A 312 15.58 -4.21 9.50
CA LEU A 312 15.02 -5.21 8.58
C LEU A 312 15.99 -5.62 7.47
N SER A 313 16.72 -4.66 6.91
CA SER A 313 17.72 -4.91 5.85
C SER A 313 19.06 -5.43 6.36
N HIS A 314 19.28 -5.39 7.68
CA HIS A 314 20.59 -5.61 8.30
C HIS A 314 21.70 -4.68 7.75
N SER A 315 21.32 -3.52 7.23
CA SER A 315 22.27 -2.57 6.67
C SER A 315 23.17 -1.97 7.75
N SER A 316 24.39 -1.63 7.34
CA SER A 316 25.31 -0.81 8.14
C SER A 316 24.84 0.64 8.30
N LEU A 317 23.82 1.06 7.55
CA LEU A 317 23.07 2.29 7.72
C LEU A 317 21.69 1.99 8.36
N PRO A 318 21.13 2.83 9.24
CA PRO A 318 21.66 4.04 9.91
C PRO A 318 22.23 3.74 11.32
N ILE A 319 22.62 2.49 11.59
CA ILE A 319 22.87 1.96 12.95
C ILE A 319 24.16 2.52 13.62
N LEU A 320 25.02 3.23 12.91
CA LEU A 320 26.31 3.73 13.42
C LEU A 320 26.27 5.26 13.63
N PHE A 321 25.91 5.62 14.86
CA PHE A 321 25.17 6.84 15.24
C PHE A 321 25.82 8.23 15.11
N GLU A 322 27.14 8.44 15.07
CA GLU A 322 27.63 9.83 15.26
C GLU A 322 28.78 10.30 14.36
N TYR A 323 29.27 9.48 13.41
CA TYR A 323 30.42 9.89 12.58
C TYR A 323 30.40 9.46 11.11
N LYS A 324 29.25 9.04 10.55
CA LYS A 324 29.24 8.38 9.21
C LYS A 324 28.36 9.00 8.14
N GLN A 325 27.36 9.83 8.48
CA GLN A 325 26.52 10.46 7.44
C GLN A 325 27.34 11.43 6.58
N GLU A 326 28.06 12.36 7.21
CA GLU A 326 28.93 13.29 6.49
C GLU A 326 29.99 12.56 5.64
N GLN A 327 30.57 11.47 6.16
CA GLN A 327 31.56 10.68 5.43
C GLN A 327 30.97 9.98 4.21
N ILE A 328 29.75 9.46 4.32
CA ILE A 328 29.03 8.86 3.20
C ILE A 328 28.67 9.92 2.18
N LEU A 329 28.16 11.09 2.61
CA LEU A 329 27.85 12.20 1.72
C LEU A 329 29.09 12.69 0.98
N ASP A 330 30.20 12.90 1.68
CA ASP A 330 31.49 13.24 1.10
C ASP A 330 31.98 12.19 0.08
N ALA A 331 31.80 10.91 0.38
CA ALA A 331 32.13 9.80 -0.52
C ALA A 331 31.24 9.79 -1.77
N LEU A 332 29.94 10.04 -1.63
CA LEU A 332 29.01 10.15 -2.76
C LEU A 332 29.33 11.36 -3.63
N ASP A 333 29.62 12.51 -3.02
CA ASP A 333 30.04 13.71 -3.75
C ASP A 333 31.39 13.50 -4.46
N PHE A 334 32.32 12.75 -3.86
CA PHE A 334 33.53 12.31 -4.54
C PHE A 334 33.23 11.48 -5.79
N VAL A 335 32.33 10.49 -5.71
CA VAL A 335 31.93 9.68 -6.87
C VAL A 335 31.25 10.53 -7.95
N ARG A 336 30.34 11.43 -7.55
CA ARG A 336 29.67 12.39 -8.46
C ARG A 336 30.68 13.29 -9.15
N ARG A 337 31.62 13.85 -8.39
CA ARG A 337 32.67 14.71 -8.92
C ARG A 337 33.58 13.95 -9.87
N PHE A 338 33.89 12.69 -9.55
CA PHE A 338 34.63 11.79 -10.41
C PHE A 338 33.92 11.60 -11.76
N ALA A 339 32.59 11.51 -11.76
CA ALA A 339 31.76 11.40 -12.96
C ALA A 339 31.57 12.71 -13.75
N GLY A 340 32.03 13.85 -13.22
CA GLY A 340 31.96 15.15 -13.88
C GLY A 340 30.93 16.12 -13.31
N ALA A 341 30.22 15.76 -12.23
CA ALA A 341 29.32 16.68 -11.56
C ALA A 341 30.07 17.87 -10.95
N GLN A 342 29.43 19.04 -10.89
CA GLN A 342 29.99 20.24 -10.25
C GLN A 342 29.59 20.30 -8.77
N VAL A 343 30.24 19.47 -7.95
CA VAL A 343 30.08 19.47 -6.49
C VAL A 343 31.41 19.79 -5.82
N ALA A 344 31.37 20.49 -4.70
CA ALA A 344 32.56 20.77 -3.90
C ALA A 344 33.01 19.49 -3.19
N LEU A 345 34.32 19.27 -3.11
CA LEU A 345 34.88 18.15 -2.35
C LEU A 345 35.51 18.65 -1.05
N SER A 346 35.44 17.83 -0.01
CA SER A 346 36.27 18.02 1.17
C SER A 346 37.76 17.88 0.82
N GLU A 347 38.64 18.51 1.61
CA GLU A 347 40.10 18.50 1.37
C GLU A 347 40.65 17.08 1.24
N ARG A 348 40.10 16.16 2.05
CA ARG A 348 40.42 14.73 2.04
C ARG A 348 40.21 14.13 0.65
N PHE A 349 39.02 14.29 0.07
CA PHE A 349 38.68 13.71 -1.22
C PHE A 349 39.26 14.49 -2.41
N LEU A 350 39.49 15.80 -2.27
CA LEU A 350 40.25 16.56 -3.26
C LEU A 350 41.69 16.04 -3.39
N GLY A 351 42.35 15.74 -2.26
CA GLY A 351 43.67 15.13 -2.25
C GLY A 351 43.72 13.74 -2.90
N VAL A 352 42.64 12.96 -2.77
CA VAL A 352 42.49 11.69 -3.48
C VAL A 352 42.31 11.91 -4.98
N LEU A 353 41.43 12.83 -5.38
CA LEU A 353 41.17 13.15 -6.79
C LEU A 353 42.45 13.62 -7.50
N LEU A 354 43.22 14.51 -6.85
CA LEU A 354 44.54 14.96 -7.32
C LEU A 354 45.51 13.79 -7.57
N ARG A 355 45.44 12.74 -6.76
CA ARG A 355 46.35 11.58 -6.84
C ARG A 355 45.95 10.59 -7.93
N ILE A 356 44.66 10.31 -8.08
CA ILE A 356 44.18 9.22 -8.96
C ILE A 356 43.65 9.70 -10.31
N ALA A 357 43.25 10.96 -10.42
CA ALA A 357 42.69 11.58 -11.62
C ALA A 357 42.91 13.12 -11.63
N PRO A 358 44.17 13.61 -11.63
CA PRO A 358 44.50 15.04 -11.56
C PRO A 358 43.89 15.89 -12.67
N GLU A 359 43.66 15.29 -13.84
CA GLU A 359 42.99 15.91 -14.98
C GLU A 359 41.54 16.33 -14.67
N ARG A 360 40.89 15.71 -13.68
CA ARG A 360 39.52 16.00 -13.26
C ARG A 360 39.42 17.13 -12.23
N VAL A 361 40.54 17.60 -11.68
CA VAL A 361 40.59 18.70 -10.69
C VAL A 361 40.50 20.06 -11.38
N LEU A 362 39.62 20.95 -10.91
CA LEU A 362 39.44 22.28 -11.52
C LEU A 362 40.70 23.13 -11.33
N ALA A 363 41.00 24.00 -12.29
CA ALA A 363 42.17 24.89 -12.22
C ALA A 363 42.21 25.73 -10.94
N LYS A 364 41.04 26.20 -10.46
CA LYS A 364 40.91 26.98 -9.21
C LYS A 364 41.19 26.18 -7.93
N GLU A 365 41.09 24.85 -7.99
CA GLU A 365 41.29 23.93 -6.85
C GLU A 365 42.75 23.49 -6.74
N ARG A 366 43.54 23.68 -7.81
CA ARG A 366 44.99 23.44 -7.84
C ARG A 366 45.73 24.57 -7.11
N LYS A 367 45.60 24.66 -5.79
CA LYS A 367 46.42 25.59 -5.00
C LYS A 367 47.89 25.09 -4.97
N PRO A 368 48.89 25.99 -5.04
CA PRO A 368 50.30 25.65 -5.23
C PRO A 368 51.06 25.13 -3.97
N HIS A 369 50.40 24.53 -2.98
CA HIS A 369 51.05 24.17 -1.70
C HIS A 369 50.82 22.71 -1.26
N TRP A 370 51.09 21.76 -2.15
CA TRP A 370 51.21 20.34 -1.80
C TRP A 370 52.38 19.71 -2.56
N THR A 371 53.60 20.16 -2.25
CA THR A 371 54.86 19.46 -2.55
C THR A 371 55.37 18.76 -1.30
#